data_AF-F8F1I4-F1
#
_entry.id   AF-F8F1I4-F1
#
_cell.length_a   1.000
_cell.length_b   1.000
_cell.length_c   1.000
_cell.angle_alpha   90.00
_cell.angle_beta   90.00
_cell.angle_gamma   90.00
#
_symmetry.space_group_name_H-M   'P 1'
#
loop_
_entity.id
_entity.type
_entity.pdbx_description
1 polymer ?
#
loop_
_entity_poly.entity_id
_entity_poly.type
_entity_poly.pdbx_seq_one_letter_code
_entity_poly.pdbx_strand_id
1 'polypeptide(L)'
;MLDTIESEVEVEPHGVDFDDDAALSGKIYCANCIHCKVVPSSPDGDERYFLRVRCDAGKWRKKLGEEKIYKYCTVSRRSLSYCDAYEEMGDPREFMRELKKTLPVRDELYVR
;
A
#
# COMPACT_ATOMS: atom_id res chain seq x y z
N MET A 1 -3.97 -13.38 -59.85
CA MET A 1 -2.89 -12.74 -59.08
C MET A 1 -3.47 -12.45 -57.72
N LEU A 2 -2.88 -13.02 -56.67
CA LEU A 2 -3.30 -12.88 -55.28
C LEU A 2 -2.74 -11.55 -54.78
N ASP A 3 -3.60 -10.61 -54.44
CA ASP A 3 -3.19 -9.46 -53.63
C ASP A 3 -3.63 -9.74 -52.20
N THR A 4 -2.65 -10.22 -51.44
CA THR A 4 -2.71 -10.47 -49.99
C THR A 4 -2.91 -9.14 -49.28
N ILE A 5 -3.99 -9.05 -48.50
CA ILE A 5 -4.23 -7.94 -47.58
C ILE A 5 -3.47 -8.31 -46.30
N GLU A 6 -2.28 -7.77 -46.10
CA GLU A 6 -1.57 -7.88 -44.83
C GLU A 6 -2.20 -6.89 -43.86
N SER A 7 -3.05 -7.39 -42.95
CA SER A 7 -3.62 -6.61 -41.86
C SER A 7 -2.67 -6.66 -40.69
N GLU A 8 -1.88 -5.60 -40.54
CA GLU A 8 -0.98 -5.40 -39.41
C GLU A 8 -1.83 -4.94 -38.22
N VAL A 9 -2.18 -5.86 -37.32
CA VAL A 9 -2.82 -5.50 -36.04
C VAL A 9 -1.72 -5.09 -35.07
N GLU A 10 -1.50 -3.79 -34.97
CA GLU A 10 -0.68 -3.20 -33.91
C GLU A 10 -1.38 -3.40 -32.56
N VAL A 11 -0.95 -4.41 -31.80
CA VAL A 11 -1.34 -4.57 -30.41
C VAL A 11 -0.51 -3.61 -29.57
N GLU A 12 -1.08 -2.44 -29.27
CA GLU A 12 -0.51 -1.51 -28.31
C GLU A 12 -0.37 -2.20 -26.94
N PRO A 13 0.84 -2.23 -26.34
CA PRO A 13 0.99 -2.72 -24.99
C PRO A 13 0.26 -1.75 -24.07
N HIS A 14 -0.86 -2.20 -23.48
CA HIS A 14 -1.45 -1.56 -22.31
C HIS A 14 -0.46 -1.65 -21.16
N GLY A 15 0.51 -0.73 -21.16
CA GLY A 15 1.27 -0.36 -19.98
C GLY A 15 0.26 0.17 -18.98
N VAL A 16 -0.03 -0.63 -17.97
CA VAL A 16 -0.79 -0.16 -16.82
C VAL A 16 0.04 0.94 -16.18
N ASP A 17 -0.39 2.20 -16.37
CA ASP A 17 0.18 3.36 -15.72
C ASP A 17 0.04 3.17 -14.20
N PHE A 18 1.07 2.57 -13.60
CA PHE A 18 1.21 2.43 -12.15
C PHE A 18 1.53 3.80 -11.57
N ASP A 19 0.54 4.69 -11.53
CA ASP A 19 0.37 5.83 -10.63
C ASP A 19 1.70 6.30 -9.96
N ASP A 20 2.65 6.72 -10.81
CA ASP A 20 4.00 7.15 -10.44
C ASP A 20 3.98 8.61 -9.96
N ASP A 21 2.91 9.33 -10.30
CA ASP A 21 2.60 10.69 -9.87
C ASP A 21 2.34 10.80 -8.34
N ALA A 22 1.89 9.72 -7.72
CA ALA A 22 1.51 9.72 -6.31
C ALA A 22 2.67 10.11 -5.37
N ALA A 23 3.89 9.66 -5.66
CA ALA A 23 5.08 9.93 -4.85
C ALA A 23 5.61 11.37 -5.02
N LEU A 24 5.35 12.02 -6.16
CA LEU A 24 5.73 13.42 -6.41
C LEU A 24 4.66 14.41 -5.95
N SER A 25 3.44 13.95 -5.67
CA SER A 25 2.28 14.79 -5.33
C SER A 25 2.31 15.49 -3.95
N GLY A 26 3.46 15.52 -3.26
CA GLY A 26 3.61 16.14 -1.94
C GLY A 26 2.81 15.47 -0.81
N LYS A 27 2.30 14.25 -1.05
CA LYS A 27 1.50 13.49 -0.09
C LYS A 27 2.40 12.78 0.93
N ILE A 28 2.02 12.85 2.20
CA ILE A 28 2.66 12.07 3.26
C ILE A 28 2.01 10.68 3.33
N TYR A 29 2.74 9.66 2.91
CA TYR A 29 2.32 8.27 3.04
C TYR A 29 2.69 7.76 4.42
N CYS A 30 1.69 7.48 5.25
CA CYS A 30 2.01 6.91 6.56
C CYS A 30 2.71 5.56 6.45
N ALA A 31 2.48 4.78 5.38
CA ALA A 31 3.22 3.55 5.13
C ALA A 31 4.75 3.75 5.05
N ASN A 32 5.20 4.94 4.62
CA ASN A 32 6.61 5.34 4.52
C ASN A 32 7.13 6.00 5.82
N CYS A 33 6.35 5.99 6.90
CA CYS A 33 6.75 6.59 8.18
C CYS A 33 7.35 5.53 9.10
N ILE A 34 8.45 5.83 9.80
CA ILE A 34 9.08 4.89 10.74
C ILE A 34 8.12 4.38 11.81
N HIS A 35 7.12 5.17 12.17
CA HIS A 35 6.15 4.83 13.20
C HIS A 35 5.03 3.91 12.72
N CYS A 36 4.88 3.65 11.42
CA CYS A 36 3.89 2.71 10.93
C CYS A 36 4.44 1.29 10.96
N LYS A 37 3.85 0.46 11.83
CA LYS A 37 4.35 -0.89 12.13
C LYS A 37 3.32 -1.93 11.70
N VAL A 38 3.80 -2.95 10.99
CA VAL A 38 3.01 -4.14 10.67
C VAL A 38 2.92 -4.99 11.94
N VAL A 39 1.71 -5.40 12.31
CA VAL A 39 1.43 -6.23 13.47
C VAL A 39 0.49 -7.38 13.10
N PRO A 40 0.70 -8.58 13.66
CA PRO A 40 -0.27 -9.66 13.55
C PRO A 40 -1.50 -9.36 14.41
N SER A 41 -2.68 -9.69 13.92
CA SER A 41 -3.94 -9.58 14.65
C SER A 41 -4.71 -10.89 14.50
N SER A 42 -4.82 -11.61 15.61
CA SER A 42 -5.63 -12.81 15.78
C SER A 42 -6.89 -12.44 16.56
N PRO A 43 -8.10 -12.52 15.98
CA PRO A 43 -9.33 -12.25 16.73
C PRO A 43 -9.53 -13.23 17.89
N ASP A 44 -9.11 -14.49 17.73
CA ASP A 44 -9.43 -15.58 18.67
C ASP A 44 -8.19 -16.19 19.36
N GLY A 45 -6.99 -15.62 19.16
CA GLY A 45 -5.73 -16.18 19.69
C GLY A 45 -5.26 -17.47 19.01
N ASP A 46 -5.91 -17.85 17.90
CA ASP A 46 -5.54 -18.98 17.03
C ASP A 46 -4.12 -18.85 16.44
N GLU A 47 -3.61 -19.95 15.89
CA GLU A 47 -2.41 -19.98 15.03
C GLU A 47 -2.55 -19.15 13.75
N ARG A 48 -3.77 -18.70 13.44
CA ARG A 48 -4.10 -17.92 12.25
C ARG A 48 -4.22 -16.43 12.59
N TYR A 49 -3.61 -15.59 11.76
CA TYR A 49 -3.61 -14.14 11.99
C TYR A 49 -3.71 -13.35 10.69
N PHE A 50 -4.26 -12.15 10.80
CA PHE A 50 -4.20 -11.15 9.72
C PHE A 50 -3.03 -10.21 9.95
N LEU A 51 -2.38 -9.78 8.87
CA LEU A 51 -1.48 -8.65 8.93
C LEU A 51 -2.26 -7.34 8.95
N ARG A 52 -1.85 -6.48 9.86
CA ARG A 52 -2.44 -5.18 10.10
C ARG A 52 -1.34 -4.13 10.24
N VAL A 53 -1.66 -2.86 10.06
CA VAL A 53 -0.73 -1.76 10.30
C VAL A 53 -1.29 -0.87 11.38
N ARG A 54 -0.44 -0.48 12.33
CA ARG A 54 -0.73 0.50 13.38
C ARG A 54 0.28 1.65 13.35
N CYS A 55 -0.01 2.74 14.04
CA CYS A 55 0.90 3.86 14.21
C CYS A 55 1.40 3.91 15.67
N ASP A 56 2.68 3.61 15.88
CA ASP A 56 3.31 3.57 17.21
C ASP A 56 3.37 4.96 17.86
N ALA A 57 3.42 6.04 17.06
CA ALA A 57 3.25 7.41 17.54
C ALA A 57 1.80 7.77 17.94
N GLY A 58 0.85 6.83 17.83
CA GLY A 58 -0.51 6.98 18.30
C GLY A 58 -1.37 7.97 17.52
N LYS A 59 -0.98 8.31 16.28
CA LYS A 59 -1.68 9.30 15.42
C LYS A 59 -2.99 8.78 14.84
N TRP A 60 -3.19 7.45 14.82
CA TRP A 60 -4.40 6.84 14.29
C TRP A 60 -5.36 6.52 15.42
N ARG A 61 -6.37 7.38 15.61
CA ARG A 61 -7.40 7.19 16.64
C ARG A 61 -8.80 7.25 16.04
N LYS A 62 -9.70 6.44 16.58
CA LYS A 62 -11.13 6.54 16.30
C LYS A 62 -11.74 7.69 17.10
N LYS A 63 -12.98 8.08 16.78
CA LYS A 63 -13.73 9.10 17.54
C LYS A 63 -13.87 8.77 19.03
N LEU A 64 -13.93 7.47 19.35
CA LEU A 64 -14.05 6.96 20.72
C LEU A 64 -12.69 6.77 21.43
N GLY A 65 -11.58 7.25 20.85
CA GLY A 65 -10.26 7.24 21.47
C GLY A 65 -9.43 5.97 21.27
N GLU A 66 -10.05 4.85 20.88
CA GLU A 66 -9.33 3.62 20.54
C GLU A 66 -8.35 3.82 19.38
N GLU A 67 -7.25 3.06 19.38
CA GLU A 67 -6.33 3.01 18.26
C GLU A 67 -7.06 2.49 17.00
N LYS A 68 -6.79 3.14 15.88
CA LYS A 68 -7.28 2.71 14.58
C LYS A 68 -6.18 1.94 13.86
N ILE A 69 -6.46 0.68 13.56
CA ILE A 69 -5.56 -0.24 12.88
C ILE A 69 -6.12 -0.52 11.48
N TYR A 70 -5.26 -0.59 10.47
CA TYR A 70 -5.64 -0.78 9.06
C TYR A 70 -5.23 -2.15 8.51
N LYS A 71 -5.91 -2.58 7.44
CA LYS A 71 -5.53 -3.78 6.69
C LYS A 71 -4.20 -3.57 5.98
N TYR A 72 -3.35 -4.60 5.97
CA TYR A 72 -2.04 -4.51 5.33
C TYR A 72 -2.13 -4.19 3.83
N CYS A 73 -3.00 -4.90 3.10
CA CYS A 73 -3.24 -4.72 1.66
C CYS A 73 -3.71 -3.32 1.22
N THR A 74 -4.15 -2.45 2.14
CA THR A 74 -4.64 -1.10 1.79
C THR A 74 -3.69 0.02 2.20
N VAL A 75 -2.57 -0.30 2.87
CA VAL A 75 -1.72 0.72 3.49
C VAL A 75 -1.05 1.66 2.48
N SER A 76 -0.70 1.16 1.28
CA SER A 76 -0.06 1.97 0.23
C SER A 76 -0.94 3.06 -0.35
N ARG A 77 -2.27 2.95 -0.20
CA ARG A 77 -3.24 3.94 -0.68
C ARG A 77 -3.54 5.03 0.33
N ARG A 78 -2.89 4.97 1.50
CA ARG A 78 -3.20 5.83 2.64
C ARG A 78 -2.18 6.95 2.70
N SER A 79 -2.67 8.16 2.45
CA SER A 79 -1.93 9.40 2.66
C SER A 79 -2.68 10.30 3.63
N LEU A 80 -1.93 11.15 4.32
CA LEU A 80 -2.45 12.26 5.11
C LEU A 80 -1.89 13.58 4.59
N SER A 81 -2.59 14.67 4.85
CA SER A 81 -2.11 16.01 4.53
C SER A 81 -1.02 16.49 5.48
N TYR A 82 -1.04 16.00 6.73
CA TYR A 82 -0.09 16.40 7.77
C TYR A 82 0.06 15.31 8.82
N CYS A 83 1.28 15.12 9.30
CA CYS A 83 1.61 14.30 10.46
C CYS A 83 2.86 14.88 11.11
N ASP A 84 2.72 15.35 12.34
CA ASP A 84 3.79 15.96 13.16
C ASP A 84 4.84 14.96 13.63
N ALA A 85 4.53 13.67 13.61
CA ALA A 85 5.48 12.58 13.87
C ALA A 85 5.88 11.87 12.58
N TYR A 86 5.82 12.53 11.42
CA TYR A 86 6.27 11.91 10.18
C TYR A 86 7.79 11.92 10.11
N GLU A 87 8.37 10.73 10.00
CA GLU A 87 9.79 10.54 9.73
C GLU A 87 9.89 9.51 8.60
N GLU A 88 10.47 9.91 7.47
CA GLU A 88 10.49 9.10 6.25
C GLU A 88 11.46 7.92 6.35
N MET A 89 11.07 6.78 5.76
CA MET A 89 11.89 5.57 5.70
C MET A 89 12.44 5.39 4.28
N GLY A 90 13.51 6.12 3.96
CA GLY A 90 14.17 6.06 2.64
C GLY A 90 13.45 6.88 1.58
N ASP A 91 13.81 6.65 0.31
CA ASP A 91 13.22 7.39 -0.82
C ASP A 91 11.72 7.05 -0.96
N PRO A 92 10.81 8.04 -0.85
CA PRO A 92 9.37 7.78 -0.87
C PRO A 92 8.90 7.11 -2.16
N ARG A 93 9.51 7.41 -3.31
CA ARG A 93 9.08 6.90 -4.61
C ARG A 93 9.47 5.43 -4.78
N GLU A 94 10.70 5.08 -4.43
CA GLU A 94 11.17 3.70 -4.44
C GLU A 94 10.42 2.86 -3.40
N PHE A 95 10.31 3.36 -2.17
CA PHE A 95 9.63 2.66 -1.08
C PHE A 95 8.17 2.33 -1.44
N MET A 96 7.41 3.33 -1.89
CA MET A 96 6.00 3.13 -2.22
C MET A 96 5.80 2.21 -3.44
N ARG A 97 6.74 2.21 -4.39
CA ARG A 97 6.72 1.32 -5.55
C ARG A 97 6.92 -0.13 -5.12
N GLU A 98 7.97 -0.41 -4.34
CA GLU A 98 8.26 -1.76 -3.85
C GLU A 98 7.18 -2.26 -2.90
N LEU A 99 6.65 -1.39 -2.04
CA LEU A 99 5.52 -1.72 -1.18
C LEU A 99 4.29 -2.10 -2.01
N LYS A 100 3.92 -1.34 -3.04
CA LYS A 100 2.77 -1.67 -3.92
C LYS A 100 2.96 -3.02 -4.64
N LYS A 101 4.20 -3.38 -5.00
CA LYS A 101 4.52 -4.67 -5.65
C LYS A 101 4.42 -5.86 -4.69
N THR A 102 4.83 -5.68 -3.45
CA THR A 102 4.92 -6.75 -2.44
C THR A 102 3.63 -6.93 -1.64
N LEU A 103 2.79 -5.90 -1.59
CA LEU A 103 1.51 -5.97 -0.87
C LEU A 103 0.56 -6.99 -1.51
N PRO A 104 -0.14 -7.80 -0.69
CA PRO A 104 -1.15 -8.71 -1.19
C PRO A 104 -2.34 -7.95 -1.77
N VAL A 105 -2.97 -8.53 -2.80
CA VAL A 105 -4.12 -7.92 -3.50
C VAL A 105 -5.35 -7.81 -2.60
N ARG A 106 -5.46 -8.71 -1.61
CA ARG A 106 -6.58 -8.79 -0.67
C ARG A 106 -6.09 -9.00 0.76
N ASP A 107 -7.02 -8.94 1.69
CA ASP A 107 -6.75 -9.25 3.09
C ASP A 107 -6.52 -10.76 3.24
N GLU A 108 -5.33 -11.14 3.69
CA GLU A 108 -4.88 -12.54 3.75
C GLU A 108 -4.80 -13.04 5.20
N LEU A 109 -5.16 -14.31 5.36
CA LEU A 109 -5.03 -15.04 6.61
C LEU A 109 -3.74 -15.87 6.56
N TYR A 110 -2.82 -15.57 7.47
CA TYR A 110 -1.54 -16.25 7.62
C TYR A 110 -1.62 -17.28 8.73
N VAL A 111 -0.69 -18.23 8.72
CA VAL A 111 -0.49 -19.24 9.77
C VAL A 111 0.92 -19.03 10.34
N ARG A 112 1.07 -19.15 11.66
CA ARG A 112 2.32 -18.90 12.39
C ARG A 112 3.42 -19.91 12.10
#